data_AF-A0A5C7LFF8-F1
#
_entry.id   AF-A0A5C7LFF8-F1
#
_cell.length_a   1.000
_cell.length_b   1.000
_cell.length_c   1.000
_cell.angle_alpha   90.00
_cell.angle_beta   90.00
_cell.angle_gamma   90.00
#
_symmetry.space_group_name_H-M   'P 1'
#
loop_
_entity.id
_entity.type
_entity.pdbx_description
1 polymer ?
#
loop_
_entity_poly.entity_id
_entity_poly.type
_entity_poly.pdbx_seq_one_letter_code
_entity_poly.pdbx_strand_id
1 'polypeptide(L)'
;MLNSNFEKNVKRGYQSLGRSMLLVGRRRIRLSSALLAIVFFGGAFTMLIWNVSSTFQRETAERSLLPFPSIQVNRTQAAANSTLFFNPASTSVAGDQQFSLDAQINPGTNAVSAVELHVTYDQTKFRLDSITASSTFSLELAAASINNTNGTASIAVAVPLANPSVTSTSSIATFSFHSLASVTGSSIAFTTASIASADGESGNAIVTRTPASVTVDGTPPTITSITSAHANGTFTTGEIIPVSLTFSEAVTSTGSVTVTLETGTTDRTCTFTVSNATTGSCNYTVQAGDTSADLNVNTV
;
A
#
# COMPACT_ATOMS: atom_id res chain seq x y z
N MET A 1 37.21 -74.07 28.34
CA MET A 1 37.01 -74.68 27.01
C MET A 1 36.31 -73.65 26.13
N LEU A 2 37.10 -72.89 25.38
CA LEU A 2 36.68 -71.81 24.47
C LEU A 2 37.67 -71.88 23.31
N ASN A 3 37.33 -72.58 22.23
CA ASN A 3 38.04 -72.47 20.96
C ASN A 3 37.19 -73.01 19.81
N SER A 4 37.37 -72.41 18.63
CA SER A 4 36.92 -72.82 17.28
C SER A 4 35.73 -72.08 16.64
N ASN A 5 35.68 -70.74 16.73
CA ASN A 5 34.81 -69.89 15.90
C ASN A 5 35.57 -68.68 15.31
N PHE A 6 36.68 -68.88 14.59
CA PHE A 6 37.34 -67.74 13.92
C PHE A 6 38.03 -68.00 12.56
N GLU A 7 38.04 -69.21 12.00
CA GLU A 7 38.86 -69.49 10.79
C GLU A 7 38.11 -70.16 9.61
N LYS A 8 36.87 -69.74 9.31
CA LYS A 8 36.16 -70.22 8.11
C LYS A 8 35.52 -69.15 7.22
N ASN A 9 36.00 -67.90 7.28
CA ASN A 9 35.48 -66.79 6.46
C ASN A 9 36.56 -65.93 5.78
N VAL A 10 37.47 -66.52 4.99
CA VAL A 10 38.33 -65.69 4.09
C VAL A 10 38.47 -66.21 2.65
N LYS A 11 37.99 -67.39 2.27
CA LYS A 11 38.16 -67.88 0.89
C LYS A 11 36.90 -68.52 0.29
N ARG A 12 35.84 -67.71 0.15
CA ARG A 12 34.78 -67.92 -0.84
C ARG A 12 34.74 -66.71 -1.75
N GLY A 13 34.95 -66.90 -3.05
CA GLY A 13 34.68 -65.83 -3.99
C GLY A 13 35.42 -65.86 -5.32
N TYR A 14 35.54 -67.01 -5.99
CA TYR A 14 35.70 -67.05 -7.45
C TYR A 14 35.08 -68.37 -7.93
N GLN A 15 34.46 -68.34 -9.10
CA GLN A 15 33.74 -69.46 -9.74
C GLN A 15 32.27 -69.60 -9.36
N SER A 16 31.43 -68.78 -9.99
CA SER A 16 30.23 -69.23 -10.70
C SER A 16 29.39 -67.98 -10.98
N LEU A 17 29.04 -67.77 -12.26
CA LEU A 17 27.79 -67.19 -12.76
C LEU A 17 28.04 -66.61 -14.15
N GLY A 18 28.08 -67.52 -15.12
CA GLY A 18 27.61 -67.20 -16.46
C GLY A 18 26.11 -67.45 -16.50
N ARG A 19 25.35 -66.40 -16.87
CA ARG A 19 23.95 -66.41 -17.31
C ARG A 19 22.87 -66.52 -16.23
N SER A 20 22.42 -65.37 -15.73
CA SER A 20 21.10 -64.80 -16.08
C SER A 20 20.69 -63.70 -15.08
N MET A 21 20.37 -62.53 -15.64
CA MET A 21 19.53 -61.45 -15.10
C MET A 21 20.06 -60.50 -13.98
N LEU A 22 19.84 -59.20 -14.25
CA LEU A 22 19.55 -58.09 -13.33
C LEU A 22 20.69 -57.27 -12.64
N LEU A 23 20.52 -55.94 -12.76
CA LEU A 23 20.99 -54.82 -11.91
C LEU A 23 22.42 -54.22 -12.04
N VAL A 24 22.42 -52.96 -12.50
CA VAL A 24 23.20 -51.77 -12.06
C VAL A 24 24.73 -51.77 -12.26
N GLY A 25 25.20 -50.76 -13.00
CA GLY A 25 26.59 -50.56 -13.39
C GLY A 25 27.56 -50.40 -12.21
N ARG A 26 28.66 -51.17 -12.25
CA ARG A 26 29.77 -51.11 -11.27
C ARG A 26 30.88 -50.16 -11.74
N ARG A 27 31.25 -49.17 -10.92
CA ARG A 27 32.57 -48.51 -11.00
C ARG A 27 33.61 -49.38 -10.27
N ARG A 28 34.74 -49.67 -10.91
CA ARG A 28 35.93 -50.25 -10.24
C ARG A 28 36.92 -49.11 -9.93
N ILE A 29 37.31 -48.98 -8.66
CA ILE A 29 38.43 -48.17 -8.19
C ILE A 29 39.60 -49.13 -7.96
N ARG A 30 40.80 -48.83 -8.52
CA ARG A 30 42.06 -49.48 -8.12
C ARG A 30 42.86 -48.48 -7.31
N LEU A 31 43.17 -48.78 -6.05
CA LEU A 31 44.26 -48.13 -5.31
C LEU A 31 45.58 -48.79 -5.71
N SER A 32 46.62 -48.00 -5.94
CA SER A 32 48.00 -48.47 -6.15
C SER A 32 48.83 -48.14 -4.91
N SER A 33 49.48 -49.15 -4.36
CA SER A 33 50.37 -49.10 -3.19
C SER A 33 51.62 -48.26 -3.46
N ALA A 34 52.04 -47.41 -2.53
CA ALA A 34 53.34 -46.75 -2.55
C ALA A 34 54.39 -47.67 -1.88
N LEU A 35 55.49 -47.96 -2.58
CA LEU A 35 56.64 -48.65 -2.02
C LEU A 35 57.65 -47.58 -1.55
N LEU A 36 57.89 -47.52 -0.24
CA LEU A 36 58.91 -46.69 0.39
C LEU A 36 60.25 -47.43 0.33
N ALA A 37 61.26 -46.87 -0.31
CA ALA A 37 62.63 -47.36 -0.22
C ALA A 37 63.54 -46.22 0.26
N ILE A 38 64.04 -46.36 1.50
CA ILE A 38 65.09 -45.53 2.06
C ILE A 38 66.42 -46.23 1.77
N VAL A 39 67.33 -45.56 1.06
CA VAL A 39 68.72 -46.02 0.89
C VAL A 39 69.65 -44.95 1.46
N PHE A 40 70.44 -45.35 2.46
CA PHE A 40 71.50 -44.54 3.06
C PHE A 40 72.84 -44.84 2.40
N PHE A 41 73.61 -43.82 2.00
CA PHE A 41 75.07 -43.85 1.99
C PHE A 41 75.61 -42.46 2.40
N GLY A 42 76.67 -42.47 3.21
CA GLY A 42 77.08 -41.37 4.06
C GLY A 42 77.75 -40.16 3.38
N GLY A 43 77.73 -39.05 4.11
CA GLY A 43 78.56 -37.86 3.90
C GLY A 43 77.84 -36.69 3.23
N ALA A 44 77.38 -35.74 4.06
CA ALA A 44 76.78 -34.44 3.74
C ALA A 44 75.27 -34.41 3.39
N PHE A 45 74.58 -33.53 4.10
CA PHE A 45 73.14 -33.29 4.08
C PHE A 45 72.86 -32.09 3.16
N THR A 46 72.17 -32.30 2.03
CA THR A 46 71.56 -31.19 1.27
C THR A 46 70.14 -31.60 0.88
N MET A 47 69.15 -30.94 1.49
CA MET A 47 67.74 -31.13 1.19
C MET A 47 67.38 -30.31 -0.05
N LEU A 48 67.27 -30.97 -1.21
CA LEU A 48 66.66 -30.37 -2.41
C LEU A 48 65.26 -30.96 -2.57
N ILE A 49 64.23 -30.16 -2.27
CA ILE A 49 62.83 -30.52 -2.58
C ILE A 49 62.65 -30.36 -4.09
N TRP A 50 62.65 -31.47 -4.83
CA TRP A 50 62.26 -31.45 -6.25
C TRP A 50 60.76 -31.75 -6.35
N ASN A 51 59.99 -30.73 -6.70
CA ASN A 51 58.56 -30.82 -6.87
C ASN A 51 58.27 -31.45 -8.24
N VAL A 52 57.96 -32.76 -8.28
CA VAL A 52 57.55 -33.41 -9.53
C VAL A 52 56.04 -33.39 -9.63
N SER A 53 55.55 -32.42 -10.42
CA SER A 53 54.20 -32.41 -10.95
C SER A 53 53.99 -33.64 -11.83
N SER A 54 53.17 -34.60 -11.39
CA SER A 54 52.75 -35.70 -12.24
C SER A 54 51.51 -35.29 -13.04
N THR A 55 51.73 -34.96 -14.30
CA THR A 55 50.70 -34.66 -15.30
C THR A 55 49.80 -35.88 -15.53
N PHE A 56 48.51 -35.75 -15.22
CA PHE A 56 47.51 -36.81 -15.40
C PHE A 56 47.00 -36.78 -16.86
N GLN A 57 47.60 -37.57 -17.76
CA GLN A 57 47.07 -37.77 -19.11
C GLN A 57 46.17 -39.02 -19.11
N ARG A 58 44.84 -38.80 -19.12
CA ARG A 58 43.85 -39.86 -19.37
C ARG A 58 43.53 -39.88 -20.86
N GLU A 59 44.09 -40.84 -21.60
CA GLU A 59 43.51 -41.28 -22.88
C GLU A 59 42.10 -41.81 -22.62
N THR A 60 41.09 -41.09 -23.13
CA THR A 60 39.71 -41.55 -23.15
C THR A 60 39.24 -41.53 -24.59
N ALA A 61 38.92 -42.71 -25.12
CA ALA A 61 38.36 -42.88 -26.45
C ALA A 61 37.11 -41.99 -26.64
N GLU A 62 37.15 -41.11 -27.64
CA GLU A 62 36.03 -40.27 -28.06
C GLU A 62 34.92 -41.14 -28.67
N ARG A 63 34.00 -41.62 -27.84
CA ARG A 63 32.61 -41.75 -28.27
C ARG A 63 31.98 -40.39 -28.07
N SER A 64 31.76 -39.67 -29.18
CA SER A 64 31.00 -38.42 -29.24
C SER A 64 29.61 -38.62 -28.63
N LEU A 65 29.51 -38.41 -27.33
CA LEU A 65 28.27 -38.19 -26.63
C LEU A 65 27.93 -36.73 -26.90
N LEU A 66 26.92 -36.50 -27.73
CA LEU A 66 26.32 -35.17 -27.83
C LEU A 66 26.04 -34.70 -26.39
N PRO A 67 26.52 -33.51 -25.98
CA PRO A 67 26.28 -33.03 -24.63
C PRO A 67 24.78 -32.99 -24.40
N PHE A 68 24.30 -33.67 -23.35
CA PHE A 68 22.94 -33.44 -22.89
C PHE A 68 22.79 -31.93 -22.62
N PRO A 69 21.77 -31.26 -23.19
CA PRO A 69 21.57 -29.85 -22.90
C PRO A 69 21.38 -29.71 -21.39
N SER A 70 22.27 -28.97 -20.75
CA SER A 70 22.10 -28.60 -19.36
C SER A 70 20.85 -27.71 -19.30
N ILE A 71 19.85 -28.10 -18.51
CA ILE A 71 18.73 -27.20 -18.20
C ILE A 71 19.32 -26.08 -17.34
N GLN A 72 19.66 -24.95 -17.98
CA GLN A 72 19.99 -23.72 -17.29
C GLN A 72 18.69 -23.14 -16.75
N VAL A 73 18.39 -23.36 -15.46
CA VAL A 73 17.29 -22.64 -14.81
C VAL A 73 17.80 -21.24 -14.50
N ASN A 74 17.66 -20.34 -15.47
CA ASN A 74 18.02 -18.94 -15.31
C ASN A 74 16.94 -18.23 -14.49
N ARG A 75 16.94 -18.43 -13.16
CA ARG A 75 16.11 -17.66 -12.24
C ARG A 75 16.81 -16.34 -11.96
N THR A 76 16.72 -15.40 -12.90
CA THR A 76 16.98 -14.01 -12.55
C THR A 76 15.94 -13.63 -11.49
N GLN A 77 16.41 -13.17 -10.34
CA GLN A 77 15.56 -12.61 -9.31
C GLN A 77 14.71 -11.50 -9.92
N ALA A 78 13.41 -11.49 -9.64
CA ALA A 78 12.56 -10.38 -10.05
C ALA A 78 13.09 -9.09 -9.41
N ALA A 79 12.85 -7.93 -10.03
CA ALA A 79 13.28 -6.65 -9.49
C ALA A 79 12.09 -5.88 -8.90
N ALA A 80 12.31 -5.23 -7.76
CA ALA A 80 11.34 -4.30 -7.18
C ALA A 80 10.88 -3.26 -8.22
N ASN A 81 9.55 -3.16 -8.41
CA ASN A 81 8.91 -2.32 -9.41
C ASN A 81 7.51 -1.85 -8.99
N SER A 82 7.10 -2.12 -7.76
CA SER A 82 5.76 -1.78 -7.27
C SER A 82 5.71 -0.36 -6.72
N THR A 83 4.59 0.33 -6.89
CA THR A 83 4.39 1.69 -6.38
C THR A 83 3.18 1.76 -5.48
N LEU A 84 3.31 2.45 -4.34
CA LEU A 84 2.21 2.77 -3.44
C LEU A 84 1.74 4.20 -3.68
N PHE A 85 0.43 4.40 -3.68
CA PHE A 85 -0.17 5.73 -3.79
C PHE A 85 -1.56 5.72 -3.16
N PHE A 86 -2.08 6.91 -2.85
CA PHE A 86 -3.45 7.07 -2.38
C PHE A 86 -4.38 7.47 -3.53
N ASN A 87 -5.64 7.06 -3.44
CA ASN A 87 -6.72 7.51 -4.30
C ASN A 87 -7.89 8.03 -3.43
N PRO A 88 -8.34 9.28 -3.60
CA PRO A 88 -7.78 10.29 -4.48
C PRO A 88 -6.35 10.72 -4.07
N ALA A 89 -5.54 11.15 -5.04
CA ALA A 89 -4.19 11.67 -4.78
C ALA A 89 -4.21 13.06 -4.13
N SER A 90 -5.31 13.80 -4.31
CA SER A 90 -5.56 15.09 -3.69
C SER A 90 -7.03 15.22 -3.31
N THR A 91 -7.34 15.72 -2.12
CA THR A 91 -8.72 16.01 -1.72
C THR A 91 -8.82 17.36 -1.01
N SER A 92 -9.99 18.01 -1.15
CA SER A 92 -10.36 19.21 -0.41
C SER A 92 -11.64 18.93 0.35
N VAL A 93 -11.61 19.13 1.66
CA VAL A 93 -12.72 18.82 2.57
C VAL A 93 -13.02 20.04 3.43
N ALA A 94 -14.27 20.21 3.86
CA ALA A 94 -14.56 21.24 4.85
C ALA A 94 -13.95 20.87 6.23
N GLY A 95 -13.81 21.84 7.12
CA GLY A 95 -13.44 21.62 8.51
C GLY A 95 -14.44 20.69 9.22
N ASP A 96 -13.93 19.83 10.10
CA ASP A 96 -14.73 18.88 10.90
C ASP A 96 -15.57 17.92 10.04
N GLN A 97 -15.02 17.47 8.90
CA GLN A 97 -15.65 16.50 8.01
C GLN A 97 -14.80 15.24 7.87
N GLN A 98 -15.51 14.13 7.68
CA GLN A 98 -14.91 12.85 7.37
C GLN A 98 -14.55 12.77 5.88
N PHE A 99 -13.41 12.16 5.58
CA PHE A 99 -13.00 11.80 4.23
C PHE A 99 -12.26 10.47 4.23
N SER A 100 -12.15 9.85 3.06
CA SER A 100 -11.47 8.57 2.91
C SER A 100 -10.40 8.61 1.84
N LEU A 101 -9.31 7.90 2.08
CA LEU A 101 -8.22 7.68 1.14
C LEU A 101 -8.00 6.18 0.99
N ASP A 102 -8.07 5.68 -0.25
CA ASP A 102 -7.75 4.31 -0.57
C ASP A 102 -6.25 4.19 -0.83
N ALA A 103 -5.55 3.41 0.00
CA ALA A 103 -4.18 3.01 -0.31
C ALA A 103 -4.22 1.97 -1.43
N GLN A 104 -3.54 2.26 -2.54
CA GLN A 104 -3.45 1.39 -3.70
C GLN A 104 -2.00 0.99 -3.96
N ILE A 105 -1.85 -0.19 -4.55
CA ILE A 105 -0.57 -0.66 -5.08
C ILE A 105 -0.71 -0.90 -6.58
N ASN A 106 0.20 -0.31 -7.35
CA ASN A 106 0.47 -0.76 -8.70
C ASN A 106 1.67 -1.72 -8.65
N PRO A 107 1.49 -3.01 -8.94
CA PRO A 107 2.55 -3.99 -8.79
C PRO A 107 3.64 -3.86 -9.87
N GLY A 108 3.40 -3.11 -10.96
CA GLY A 108 4.32 -3.00 -12.08
C GLY A 108 4.44 -4.33 -12.81
N THR A 109 5.66 -4.86 -12.91
CA THR A 109 5.92 -6.21 -13.45
C THR A 109 5.81 -7.32 -12.42
N ASN A 110 5.55 -7.00 -11.16
CA ASN A 110 5.56 -7.95 -10.06
C ASN A 110 4.19 -8.60 -9.86
N ALA A 111 4.18 -9.68 -9.09
CA ALA A 111 2.95 -10.34 -8.62
C ALA A 111 2.92 -10.23 -7.10
N VAL A 112 2.15 -9.27 -6.57
CA VAL A 112 2.13 -8.92 -5.14
C VAL A 112 1.14 -9.79 -4.39
N SER A 113 1.57 -10.42 -3.30
CA SER A 113 0.75 -11.33 -2.50
C SER A 113 0.44 -10.80 -1.09
N ALA A 114 1.28 -9.91 -0.56
CA ALA A 114 1.07 -9.30 0.76
C ALA A 114 1.62 -7.87 0.81
N VAL A 115 1.00 -7.03 1.64
CA VAL A 115 1.41 -5.64 1.87
C VAL A 115 1.27 -5.31 3.34
N GLU A 116 2.31 -4.72 3.91
CA GLU A 116 2.28 -4.05 5.19
C GLU A 116 2.42 -2.55 4.96
N LEU A 117 1.43 -1.79 5.41
CA LEU A 117 1.39 -0.34 5.30
C LEU A 117 1.77 0.29 6.63
N HIS A 118 2.62 1.30 6.56
CA HIS A 118 2.90 2.24 7.64
C HIS A 118 2.67 3.65 7.11
N VAL A 119 1.71 4.36 7.68
CA VAL A 119 1.25 5.68 7.26
C VAL A 119 1.51 6.71 8.35
N THR A 120 1.93 7.90 7.95
CA THR A 120 2.10 9.07 8.81
C THR A 120 1.21 10.22 8.33
N TYR A 121 0.67 10.97 9.28
CA TYR A 121 -0.15 12.17 9.06
C TYR A 121 0.08 13.17 10.20
N ASP A 122 -0.31 14.43 9.97
CA ASP A 122 -0.25 15.47 11.00
C ASP A 122 -1.45 15.32 11.95
N GLN A 123 -1.17 14.83 13.16
CA GLN A 123 -2.16 14.58 14.21
C GLN A 123 -2.82 15.85 14.77
N THR A 124 -2.24 17.03 14.52
CA THR A 124 -2.87 18.30 14.92
C THR A 124 -3.96 18.72 13.93
N LYS A 125 -3.96 18.13 12.74
CA LYS A 125 -4.82 18.47 11.61
C LYS A 125 -5.81 17.38 11.26
N PHE A 126 -5.43 16.12 11.48
CA PHE A 126 -6.26 14.97 11.15
C PHE A 126 -6.30 13.99 12.31
N ARG A 127 -7.45 13.34 12.44
CA ARG A 127 -7.63 12.14 13.23
C ARG A 127 -7.95 11.01 12.28
N LEU A 128 -7.29 9.86 12.41
CA LEU A 128 -7.66 8.64 11.73
C LEU A 128 -8.68 7.87 12.59
N ASP A 129 -9.82 7.53 12.01
CA ASP A 129 -10.91 6.84 12.70
C ASP A 129 -10.86 5.33 12.51
N SER A 130 -10.57 4.90 11.28
CA SER A 130 -10.57 3.48 10.93
C SER A 130 -9.66 3.18 9.74
N ILE A 131 -9.19 1.93 9.71
CA ILE A 131 -8.54 1.33 8.56
C ILE A 131 -9.32 0.07 8.22
N THR A 132 -9.75 -0.06 6.98
CA THR A 132 -10.54 -1.21 6.52
C THR A 132 -9.81 -1.88 5.37
N ALA A 133 -9.47 -3.16 5.54
CA ALA A 133 -8.87 -3.96 4.47
C ALA A 133 -9.80 -4.08 3.25
N SER A 134 -9.23 -4.08 2.06
CA SER A 134 -9.97 -4.28 0.81
C SER A 134 -10.40 -5.75 0.65
N SER A 135 -11.32 -6.01 -0.28
CA SER A 135 -11.70 -7.38 -0.64
C SER A 135 -10.54 -8.15 -1.31
N THR A 136 -9.69 -7.47 -2.07
CA THR A 136 -8.51 -8.05 -2.72
C THR A 136 -7.47 -8.53 -1.70
N PHE A 137 -7.18 -7.69 -0.71
CA PHE A 137 -6.26 -7.99 0.39
C PHE A 137 -7.04 -8.24 1.69
N SER A 138 -7.90 -9.27 1.68
CA SER A 138 -8.83 -9.55 2.77
C SER A 138 -8.27 -10.45 3.88
N LEU A 139 -7.09 -11.05 3.69
CA LEU A 139 -6.43 -11.84 4.74
C LEU A 139 -5.61 -10.92 5.64
N GLU A 140 -6.06 -10.68 6.87
CA GLU A 140 -5.33 -9.89 7.85
C GLU A 140 -4.16 -10.68 8.44
N LEU A 141 -2.94 -10.18 8.22
CA LEU A 141 -1.70 -10.74 8.80
C LEU A 141 -1.37 -10.09 10.15
N ALA A 142 -1.69 -8.79 10.28
CA ALA A 142 -1.63 -8.05 11.53
C ALA A 142 -2.71 -6.98 11.54
N ALA A 143 -3.38 -6.86 12.69
CA ALA A 143 -4.45 -5.92 12.90
C ALA A 143 -4.03 -4.47 12.66
N ALA A 144 -5.00 -3.68 12.21
CA ALA A 144 -4.86 -2.25 12.11
C ALA A 144 -4.47 -1.64 13.48
N SER A 145 -3.39 -0.86 13.49
CA SER A 145 -2.96 -0.09 14.65
C SER A 145 -3.06 1.40 14.30
N ILE A 146 -3.72 2.17 15.15
CA ILE A 146 -3.92 3.61 14.97
C ILE A 146 -3.37 4.32 16.20
N ASN A 147 -2.40 5.21 15.99
CA ASN A 147 -1.85 6.08 17.03
C ASN A 147 -2.04 7.54 16.64
N ASN A 148 -3.22 8.07 16.97
CA ASN A 148 -3.58 9.48 16.78
C ASN A 148 -2.74 10.43 17.64
N THR A 149 -2.03 9.95 18.67
CA THR A 149 -1.12 10.81 19.45
C THR A 149 0.17 11.11 18.69
N ASN A 150 0.67 10.13 17.93
CA ASN A 150 1.92 10.24 17.18
C ASN A 150 1.69 10.48 15.67
N GLY A 151 0.44 10.51 15.21
CA GLY A 151 0.12 10.66 13.80
C GLY A 151 0.56 9.46 12.96
N THR A 152 0.51 8.25 13.53
CA THR A 152 0.95 7.02 12.84
C THR A 152 -0.16 5.98 12.77
N ALA A 153 -0.09 5.15 11.74
CA ALA A 153 -1.01 4.05 11.53
C ALA A 153 -0.34 2.91 10.76
N SER A 154 -0.72 1.66 11.04
CA SER A 154 -0.23 0.50 10.29
C SER A 154 -1.28 -0.57 10.12
N ILE A 155 -1.13 -1.40 9.08
CA ILE A 155 -1.94 -2.60 8.84
C ILE A 155 -1.13 -3.58 7.97
N ALA A 156 -1.22 -4.88 8.21
CA ALA A 156 -0.61 -5.89 7.36
C ALA A 156 -1.69 -6.84 6.81
N VAL A 157 -1.77 -6.93 5.49
CA VAL A 157 -2.79 -7.70 4.78
C VAL A 157 -2.18 -8.50 3.64
N ALA A 158 -2.87 -9.57 3.24
CA ALA A 158 -2.49 -10.44 2.15
C ALA A 158 -3.70 -10.79 1.28
N VAL A 159 -3.38 -11.21 0.07
CA VAL A 159 -4.30 -11.91 -0.79
C VAL A 159 -4.59 -13.28 -0.16
N PRO A 160 -5.86 -13.72 -0.05
CA PRO A 160 -6.18 -15.05 0.45
C PRO A 160 -5.44 -16.14 -0.33
N LEU A 161 -5.01 -17.22 0.33
CA LEU A 161 -4.22 -18.30 -0.28
C LEU A 161 -4.88 -18.98 -1.50
N ALA A 162 -6.21 -18.87 -1.62
CA ALA A 162 -6.97 -19.43 -2.74
C ALA A 162 -6.96 -18.52 -3.99
N ASN A 163 -6.50 -17.27 -3.85
CA ASN A 163 -6.53 -16.26 -4.90
C ASN A 163 -5.12 -16.02 -5.45
N PRO A 164 -4.98 -15.73 -6.76
CA PRO A 164 -3.69 -15.42 -7.34
C PRO A 164 -3.15 -14.08 -6.82
N SER A 165 -1.83 -13.97 -6.73
CA SER A 165 -1.12 -12.70 -6.50
C SER A 165 -1.59 -11.61 -7.47
N VAL A 166 -1.62 -10.37 -6.99
CA VAL A 166 -2.12 -9.21 -7.73
C VAL A 166 -1.08 -8.71 -8.73
N THR A 167 -1.49 -8.59 -10.00
CA THR A 167 -0.65 -8.11 -11.12
C THR A 167 -1.18 -6.84 -11.79
N SER A 168 -2.29 -6.29 -11.30
CA SER A 168 -2.86 -5.01 -11.71
C SER A 168 -3.07 -4.08 -10.52
N THR A 169 -3.17 -2.78 -10.77
CA THR A 169 -3.44 -1.80 -9.73
C THR A 169 -4.67 -2.19 -8.90
N SER A 170 -4.50 -2.30 -7.58
CA SER A 170 -5.56 -2.74 -6.67
C SER A 170 -5.56 -1.93 -5.37
N SER A 171 -6.75 -1.77 -4.79
CA SER A 171 -6.89 -1.25 -3.43
C SER A 171 -6.36 -2.26 -2.42
N ILE A 172 -5.67 -1.77 -1.39
CA ILE A 172 -5.13 -2.55 -0.27
C ILE A 172 -6.02 -2.36 0.94
N ALA A 173 -6.23 -1.10 1.34
CA ALA A 173 -7.04 -0.71 2.48
C ALA A 173 -7.54 0.73 2.33
N THR A 174 -8.70 1.01 2.90
CA THR A 174 -9.29 2.35 2.99
C THR A 174 -9.00 2.94 4.36
N PHE A 175 -8.45 4.16 4.37
CA PHE A 175 -8.18 4.94 5.57
C PHE A 175 -9.24 6.02 5.68
N SER A 176 -9.96 6.06 6.81
CA SER A 176 -10.99 7.06 7.05
C SER A 176 -10.54 8.07 8.10
N PHE A 177 -10.49 9.33 7.72
CA PHE A 177 -9.99 10.44 8.52
C PHE A 177 -11.09 11.46 8.80
N HIS A 178 -11.00 12.14 9.95
CA HIS A 178 -11.67 13.42 10.20
C HIS A 178 -10.66 14.56 10.14
N SER A 179 -11.04 15.66 9.50
CA SER A 179 -10.33 16.93 9.61
C SER A 179 -10.60 17.58 10.97
N LEU A 180 -9.56 18.09 11.65
CA LEU A 180 -9.68 18.70 12.98
C LEU A 180 -9.58 20.24 12.94
N ALA A 181 -8.91 20.78 11.93
CA ALA A 181 -8.70 22.21 11.77
C ALA A 181 -8.63 22.56 10.28
N SER A 182 -8.69 23.86 9.97
CA SER A 182 -8.41 24.38 8.63
C SER A 182 -6.94 24.08 8.26
N VAL A 183 -6.70 23.59 7.05
CA VAL A 183 -5.38 23.10 6.61
C VAL A 183 -5.10 23.59 5.20
N THR A 184 -4.08 24.44 5.09
CA THR A 184 -3.45 24.73 3.80
C THR A 184 -2.38 23.68 3.50
N GLY A 185 -2.75 22.67 2.71
CA GLY A 185 -1.83 21.72 2.09
C GLY A 185 -1.01 20.87 3.06
N SER A 186 -1.63 19.88 3.69
CA SER A 186 -0.92 18.82 4.43
C SER A 186 -0.82 17.55 3.60
N SER A 187 0.11 16.66 3.95
CA SER A 187 0.25 15.37 3.27
C SER A 187 -0.01 14.20 4.22
N ILE A 188 -0.54 13.12 3.65
CA ILE A 188 -0.65 11.81 4.28
C ILE A 188 0.27 10.88 3.48
N ALA A 189 1.23 10.27 4.14
CA ALA A 189 2.36 9.63 3.47
C ALA A 189 2.59 8.21 3.94
N PHE A 190 3.00 7.33 3.03
CA PHE A 190 3.57 6.04 3.37
C PHE A 190 5.02 6.21 3.82
N THR A 191 5.41 5.52 4.88
CA THR A 191 6.80 5.52 5.36
C THR A 191 7.65 4.46 4.66
N THR A 192 8.96 4.51 4.86
CA THR A 192 9.89 3.48 4.39
C THR A 192 9.67 2.11 5.03
N ALA A 193 8.97 2.04 6.16
CA ALA A 193 8.59 0.79 6.81
C ALA A 193 7.49 0.04 6.06
N SER A 194 6.74 0.69 5.16
CA SER A 194 5.79 -0.02 4.30
C SER A 194 6.52 -1.01 3.39
N ILE A 195 6.08 -2.26 3.35
CA ILE A 195 6.67 -3.31 2.53
C ILE A 195 5.60 -4.03 1.71
N ALA A 196 5.97 -4.52 0.52
CA ALA A 196 5.15 -5.47 -0.22
C ALA A 196 5.98 -6.71 -0.55
N SER A 197 5.37 -7.87 -0.37
CA SER A 197 5.91 -9.16 -0.79
C SER A 197 5.39 -9.47 -2.19
N ALA A 198 6.29 -9.86 -3.08
CA ALA A 198 5.95 -10.29 -4.41
C ALA A 198 6.69 -11.57 -4.79
N ASP A 199 6.09 -12.33 -5.71
CA ASP A 199 6.61 -13.63 -6.12
C ASP A 199 7.97 -13.50 -6.81
N GLY A 200 8.98 -14.20 -6.29
CA GLY A 200 10.34 -14.17 -6.85
C GLY A 200 11.22 -13.01 -6.39
N GLU A 201 10.71 -12.12 -5.52
CA GLU A 201 11.47 -11.08 -4.85
C GLU A 201 12.02 -11.57 -3.50
N SER A 202 13.25 -11.17 -3.14
CA SER A 202 13.81 -11.43 -1.79
C SER A 202 13.73 -10.22 -0.86
N GLY A 203 13.17 -9.10 -1.35
CA GLY A 203 13.13 -7.83 -0.62
C GLY A 203 11.79 -7.13 -0.78
N ASN A 204 11.76 -5.86 -0.37
CA ASN A 204 10.58 -5.02 -0.54
C ASN A 204 10.35 -4.74 -2.02
N ALA A 205 9.20 -5.15 -2.55
CA ALA A 205 8.82 -4.90 -3.93
C ALA A 205 8.51 -3.42 -4.23
N ILE A 206 8.30 -2.58 -3.20
CA ILE A 206 7.93 -1.17 -3.34
C ILE A 206 9.16 -0.30 -3.62
N VAL A 207 9.14 0.39 -4.76
CA VAL A 207 10.15 1.38 -5.15
C VAL A 207 9.70 2.82 -4.92
N THR A 208 8.41 3.12 -5.16
CA THR A 208 7.87 4.48 -5.08
C THR A 208 6.71 4.54 -4.11
N ARG A 209 6.65 5.62 -3.32
CA ARG A 209 5.57 5.94 -2.39
C ARG A 209 5.10 7.36 -2.67
N THR A 210 3.88 7.50 -3.18
CA THR A 210 3.29 8.80 -3.48
C THR A 210 2.33 9.18 -2.37
N PRO A 211 2.60 10.27 -1.63
CA PRO A 211 1.68 10.76 -0.60
C PRO A 211 0.41 11.34 -1.22
N ALA A 212 -0.66 11.39 -0.44
CA ALA A 212 -1.83 12.21 -0.76
C ALA A 212 -1.61 13.64 -0.26
N SER A 213 -2.11 14.62 -1.01
CA SER A 213 -2.28 16.00 -0.52
C SER A 213 -3.71 16.22 -0.03
N VAL A 214 -3.86 16.88 1.10
CA VAL A 214 -5.15 17.18 1.71
C VAL A 214 -5.20 18.66 2.07
N THR A 215 -6.20 19.35 1.53
CA THR A 215 -6.58 20.69 1.96
C THR A 215 -7.86 20.61 2.78
N VAL A 216 -7.91 21.36 3.87
CA VAL A 216 -9.13 21.51 4.67
C VAL A 216 -9.55 22.97 4.57
N ASP A 217 -10.71 23.21 3.98
CA ASP A 217 -11.35 24.52 3.98
C ASP A 217 -12.09 24.71 5.30
N GLY A 218 -11.52 25.54 6.16
CA GLY A 218 -12.17 26.01 7.39
C GLY A 218 -12.58 27.47 7.32
N THR A 219 -12.70 28.06 6.13
CA THR A 219 -13.30 29.40 6.00
C THR A 219 -14.81 29.27 6.17
N PRO A 220 -15.43 29.92 7.18
CA PRO A 220 -16.88 29.83 7.34
C PRO A 220 -17.61 30.47 6.15
N PRO A 221 -18.82 29.98 5.82
CA PRO A 221 -19.63 30.59 4.77
C PRO A 221 -20.02 32.01 5.16
N THR A 222 -19.99 32.92 4.20
CA THR A 222 -20.42 34.31 4.37
C THR A 222 -21.57 34.61 3.40
N ILE A 223 -22.44 35.55 3.77
CA ILE A 223 -23.46 36.06 2.84
C ILE A 223 -22.77 37.06 1.91
N THR A 224 -22.82 36.79 0.60
CA THR A 224 -22.19 37.63 -0.43
C THR A 224 -23.15 38.65 -1.02
N SER A 225 -24.44 38.34 -1.06
CA SER A 225 -25.47 39.29 -1.49
C SER A 225 -26.84 38.95 -0.94
N ILE A 226 -27.67 39.98 -0.80
CA ILE A 226 -29.11 39.86 -0.55
C ILE A 226 -29.81 40.74 -1.57
N THR A 227 -30.75 40.18 -2.31
CA THR A 227 -31.43 40.85 -3.42
C THR A 227 -32.90 40.46 -3.50
N SER A 228 -33.67 41.21 -4.29
CA SER A 228 -35.04 40.87 -4.65
C SER A 228 -35.18 40.91 -6.17
N ALA A 229 -35.95 39.96 -6.72
CA ALA A 229 -36.33 40.00 -8.13
C ALA A 229 -37.52 40.94 -8.39
N HIS A 230 -38.14 41.47 -7.32
CA HIS A 230 -39.26 42.39 -7.42
C HIS A 230 -38.78 43.79 -7.79
N ALA A 231 -39.41 44.41 -8.78
CA ALA A 231 -39.01 45.74 -9.22
C ALA A 231 -39.32 46.79 -8.15
N ASN A 232 -38.42 47.77 -7.98
CA ASN A 232 -38.60 48.86 -7.03
C ASN A 232 -39.88 49.66 -7.34
N GLY A 233 -40.66 49.97 -6.30
CA GLY A 233 -41.90 50.72 -6.46
C GLY A 233 -42.68 50.85 -5.15
N THR A 234 -43.94 51.28 -5.28
CA THR A 234 -44.89 51.29 -4.17
C THR A 234 -45.65 49.96 -4.18
N PHE A 235 -45.66 49.30 -3.03
CA PHE A 235 -46.30 48.01 -2.86
C PHE A 235 -47.59 48.14 -2.06
N THR A 236 -48.53 47.25 -2.33
CA THR A 236 -49.81 47.20 -1.62
C THR A 236 -49.76 46.19 -0.47
N THR A 237 -50.58 46.41 0.56
CA THR A 237 -50.69 45.45 1.67
C THR A 237 -51.14 44.08 1.15
N GLY A 238 -50.44 43.02 1.56
CA GLY A 238 -50.64 41.65 1.09
C GLY A 238 -49.77 41.26 -0.10
N GLU A 239 -49.04 42.20 -0.70
CA GLU A 239 -48.11 41.92 -1.79
C GLU A 239 -46.89 41.13 -1.29
N ILE A 240 -46.40 40.20 -2.11
CA ILE A 240 -45.27 39.33 -1.80
C ILE A 240 -44.01 39.87 -2.46
N ILE A 241 -42.99 40.13 -1.65
CA ILE A 241 -41.65 40.50 -2.08
C ILE A 241 -40.72 39.29 -1.85
N PRO A 242 -40.23 38.62 -2.91
CA PRO A 242 -39.23 37.58 -2.76
C PRO A 242 -37.88 38.17 -2.35
N VAL A 243 -37.30 37.62 -1.30
CA VAL A 243 -35.95 37.95 -0.81
C VAL A 243 -35.05 36.75 -1.11
N SER A 244 -33.91 36.99 -1.75
CA SER A 244 -32.93 35.98 -2.14
C SER A 244 -31.56 36.32 -1.56
N LEU A 245 -30.96 35.35 -0.87
CA LEU A 245 -29.64 35.43 -0.28
C LEU A 245 -28.68 34.52 -1.06
N THR A 246 -27.45 34.99 -1.24
CA THR A 246 -26.36 34.20 -1.83
C THR A 246 -25.23 34.04 -0.82
N PHE A 247 -24.73 32.83 -0.68
CA PHE A 247 -23.62 32.47 0.20
C PHE A 247 -22.32 32.28 -0.60
N SER A 248 -21.17 32.41 0.05
CA SER A 248 -19.85 32.18 -0.56
C SER A 248 -19.60 30.71 -0.91
N GLU A 249 -20.29 29.80 -0.24
CA GLU A 249 -20.24 28.35 -0.45
C GLU A 249 -21.58 27.71 -0.09
N ALA A 250 -21.73 26.41 -0.34
CA ALA A 250 -22.97 25.71 -0.04
C ALA A 250 -23.17 25.56 1.47
N VAL A 251 -24.36 25.92 1.96
CA VAL A 251 -24.70 25.88 3.38
C VAL A 251 -25.88 24.95 3.65
N THR A 252 -25.95 24.43 4.87
CA THR A 252 -27.11 23.71 5.40
C THR A 252 -27.51 24.32 6.73
N SER A 253 -28.75 24.77 6.85
CA SER A 253 -29.28 25.34 8.09
C SER A 253 -29.73 24.24 9.05
N THR A 254 -29.39 24.37 10.34
CA THR A 254 -29.84 23.47 11.42
C THR A 254 -31.24 23.80 11.95
N GLY A 255 -31.82 24.90 11.52
CA GLY A 255 -33.17 25.38 11.83
C GLY A 255 -33.62 26.45 10.84
N SER A 256 -34.68 27.18 11.15
CA SER A 256 -35.11 28.31 10.32
C SER A 256 -34.12 29.47 10.44
N VAL A 257 -33.59 29.92 9.30
CA VAL A 257 -32.85 31.18 9.18
C VAL A 257 -33.87 32.32 9.16
N THR A 258 -33.66 33.38 9.96
CA THR A 258 -34.59 34.50 10.07
C THR A 258 -33.95 35.77 9.53
N VAL A 259 -34.51 36.29 8.44
CA VAL A 259 -34.09 37.57 7.85
C VAL A 259 -34.96 38.67 8.43
N THR A 260 -34.35 39.65 9.08
CA THR A 260 -35.04 40.85 9.59
C THR A 260 -34.91 41.98 8.58
N LEU A 261 -36.05 42.52 8.16
CA LEU A 261 -36.21 43.53 7.12
C LEU A 261 -36.62 44.87 7.74
N GLU A 262 -35.93 45.92 7.32
CA GLU A 262 -36.23 47.31 7.67
C GLU A 262 -37.45 47.80 6.90
N THR A 263 -38.56 47.88 7.61
CA THR A 263 -39.88 48.23 7.04
C THR A 263 -40.47 49.47 7.71
N GLY A 264 -39.65 50.27 8.40
CA GLY A 264 -40.03 51.55 8.97
C GLY A 264 -39.99 51.53 10.50
N THR A 265 -41.13 51.80 11.15
CA THR A 265 -41.17 51.83 12.63
C THR A 265 -41.15 50.44 13.27
N THR A 266 -41.61 49.43 12.54
CA THR A 266 -41.66 48.04 12.97
C THR A 266 -40.98 47.21 11.90
N ASP A 267 -39.98 46.42 12.29
CA ASP A 267 -39.29 45.49 11.41
C ASP A 267 -40.14 44.24 11.17
N ARG A 268 -40.02 43.69 9.97
CA ARG A 268 -40.67 42.43 9.59
C ARG A 268 -39.63 41.35 9.40
N THR A 269 -40.06 40.10 9.47
CA THR A 269 -39.17 38.96 9.26
C THR A 269 -39.71 38.04 8.18
N CYS A 270 -38.79 37.40 7.46
CA CYS A 270 -39.10 36.21 6.68
C CYS A 270 -38.09 35.11 6.99
N THR A 271 -38.55 33.85 6.91
CA THR A 271 -37.74 32.70 7.30
C THR A 271 -37.58 31.71 6.17
N PHE A 272 -36.44 31.04 6.10
CA PHE A 272 -36.20 29.95 5.17
C PHE A 272 -35.31 28.87 5.77
N THR A 273 -35.26 27.74 5.10
CA THR A 273 -34.29 26.67 5.36
C THR A 273 -33.48 26.43 4.09
N VAL A 274 -32.20 26.10 4.24
CA VAL A 274 -31.29 25.82 3.13
C VAL A 274 -30.60 24.49 3.39
N SER A 275 -30.41 23.70 2.34
CA SER A 275 -29.79 22.37 2.45
C SER A 275 -28.86 22.17 1.27
N ASN A 276 -27.57 22.13 1.55
CA ASN A 276 -26.48 21.96 0.58
C ASN A 276 -26.66 22.86 -0.66
N ALA A 277 -26.93 24.14 -0.44
CA ALA A 277 -27.14 25.11 -1.51
C ALA A 277 -26.45 26.44 -1.22
N THR A 278 -26.06 27.14 -2.28
CA THR A 278 -25.43 28.47 -2.22
C THR A 278 -26.44 29.61 -2.20
N THR A 279 -27.73 29.30 -2.26
CA THR A 279 -28.81 30.29 -2.23
C THR A 279 -29.90 29.88 -1.26
N GLY A 280 -30.51 30.88 -0.63
CA GLY A 280 -31.70 30.74 0.21
C GLY A 280 -32.72 31.81 -0.15
N SER A 281 -34.01 31.52 -0.02
CA SER A 281 -35.05 32.49 -0.34
C SER A 281 -36.20 32.44 0.64
N CYS A 282 -36.72 33.61 1.00
CA CYS A 282 -37.95 33.76 1.75
C CYS A 282 -38.86 34.80 1.10
N ASN A 283 -40.16 34.68 1.39
CA ASN A 283 -41.16 35.62 0.92
C ASN A 283 -41.56 36.53 2.08
N TYR A 284 -41.43 37.83 1.86
CA TYR A 284 -41.96 38.84 2.75
C TYR A 284 -43.32 39.31 2.24
N THR A 285 -44.32 39.39 3.11
CA THR A 285 -45.65 39.92 2.78
C THR A 285 -45.82 41.31 3.40
N VAL A 286 -46.05 42.31 2.55
CA VAL A 286 -46.21 43.71 2.97
C VAL A 286 -47.41 43.87 3.89
N GLN A 287 -47.23 44.52 5.03
CA GLN A 287 -48.28 44.78 6.02
C GLN A 287 -48.64 46.27 6.07
N ALA A 288 -49.77 46.56 6.71
CA ALA A 288 -50.23 47.94 6.88
C ALA A 288 -49.27 48.71 7.80
N GLY A 289 -48.86 49.90 7.37
CA GLY A 289 -47.95 50.77 8.11
C GLY A 289 -46.47 50.56 7.79
N ASP A 290 -46.13 49.60 6.94
CA ASP A 290 -44.76 49.38 6.52
C ASP A 290 -44.35 50.49 5.52
N THR A 291 -43.22 51.15 5.78
CA THR A 291 -42.70 52.24 4.97
C THR A 291 -41.18 52.27 5.07
N SER A 292 -40.50 51.96 3.97
CA SER A 292 -39.05 52.10 3.85
C SER A 292 -38.66 52.67 2.49
N ALA A 293 -37.56 53.44 2.46
CA ALA A 293 -36.97 53.93 1.23
C ALA A 293 -36.20 52.83 0.48
N ASP A 294 -35.63 51.89 1.23
CA ASP A 294 -34.98 50.68 0.72
C ASP A 294 -35.27 49.52 1.67
N LEU A 295 -35.66 48.36 1.14
CA LEU A 295 -35.95 47.18 1.94
C LEU A 295 -34.63 46.53 2.36
N ASN A 296 -33.97 47.15 3.34
CA ASN A 296 -32.69 46.72 3.86
C ASN A 296 -32.84 45.49 4.77
N VAL A 297 -31.77 44.71 4.86
CA VAL A 297 -31.65 43.63 5.83
C VAL A 297 -30.80 44.08 7.01
N ASN A 298 -31.36 43.97 8.21
CA ASN A 298 -30.69 44.30 9.46
C ASN A 298 -29.83 43.16 9.99
N THR A 299 -30.42 41.97 10.01
CA THR A 299 -29.83 40.77 10.61
C THR A 299 -30.31 39.54 9.86
N VAL A 300 -29.46 38.52 9.81
CA VAL A 300 -29.73 37.18 9.29
C VAL A 300 -29.30 36.15 10.33
#